data_AF-A0A8J3L8B2-F1
#
_entry.id   AF-A0A8J3L8B2-F1
#
_cell.length_a   1.000
_cell.length_b   1.000
_cell.length_c   1.000
_cell.angle_alpha   90.00
_cell.angle_beta   90.00
_cell.angle_gamma   90.00
#
_symmetry.space_group_name_H-M   'P 1'
#
loop_
_entity.id
_entity.type
_entity.pdbx_description
1 polymer ?
#
loop_
_entity_poly.entity_id
_entity_poly.type
_entity_poly.pdbx_seq_one_letter_code
_entity_poly.pdbx_strand_id
1 'polypeptide(L)'
;MATDSLDELSNAVLGPSGRLGEVIADAPRLTHSVQALESDRRALLAAVTSAPADRHTEEQLAHRLTAHRQRTADVLYQAYGVDLGGET
;
A
#
# COMPACT_ATOMS: atom_id res chain seq x y z
N MET A 1 -6.15 22.87 -0.76
CA MET A 1 -4.75 22.47 -0.49
C MET A 1 -4.69 21.10 0.20
N ALA A 2 -5.55 20.77 1.18
CA ALA A 2 -5.55 19.42 1.80
C ALA A 2 -6.16 18.31 0.93
N THR A 3 -7.27 18.61 0.24
CA THR A 3 -7.98 17.65 -0.64
C THR A 3 -7.13 17.16 -1.82
N ASP A 4 -6.25 18.00 -2.37
CA ASP A 4 -5.37 17.68 -3.49
C ASP A 4 -4.33 16.61 -3.11
N SER A 5 -3.77 16.72 -1.89
CA SER A 5 -2.80 15.74 -1.37
C SER A 5 -3.44 14.41 -0.99
N LEU A 6 -4.67 14.41 -0.47
CA LEU A 6 -5.39 13.16 -0.19
C LEU A 6 -5.77 12.43 -1.48
N ASP A 7 -6.16 13.17 -2.52
CA ASP A 7 -6.47 12.61 -3.84
C ASP A 7 -5.23 11.99 -4.48
N GLU A 8 -4.08 12.67 -4.43
CA GLU A 8 -2.80 12.14 -4.91
C GLU A 8 -2.40 10.85 -4.16
N LEU A 9 -2.51 10.83 -2.83
CA LEU A 9 -2.23 9.65 -2.00
C LEU A 9 -3.20 8.50 -2.31
N SER A 10 -4.48 8.80 -2.49
CA SER A 10 -5.50 7.82 -2.83
C SER A 10 -5.21 7.22 -4.22
N ASN A 11 -4.88 8.04 -5.22
CA ASN A 11 -4.55 7.55 -6.56
C ASN A 11 -3.27 6.69 -6.56
N ALA A 12 -2.24 7.08 -5.81
CA ALA A 12 -1.00 6.31 -5.70
C ALA A 12 -1.20 4.92 -5.07
N VAL A 13 -2.11 4.80 -4.10
CA VAL A 13 -2.41 3.53 -3.40
C VAL A 13 -3.48 2.70 -4.12
N LEU A 14 -4.49 3.35 -4.68
CA LEU A 14 -5.66 2.71 -5.30
C LEU A 14 -5.50 2.47 -6.80
N GLY A 15 -4.46 3.05 -7.43
CA GLY A 15 -4.06 2.79 -8.80
C GLY A 15 -3.78 1.30 -9.06
N PRO A 16 -3.72 0.88 -10.34
CA PRO A 16 -3.67 -0.53 -10.71
C PRO A 16 -2.47 -1.22 -10.04
N SER A 17 -2.77 -2.01 -9.01
CA SER A 17 -1.81 -2.71 -8.16
C SER A 17 -1.26 -3.96 -8.89
N GLY A 18 -0.78 -3.79 -10.13
CA GLY A 18 -0.30 -4.91 -10.95
C GLY A 18 0.96 -5.58 -10.37
N ARG A 19 1.74 -4.87 -9.56
CA ARG A 19 3.08 -5.34 -9.13
C ARG A 19 3.09 -6.31 -7.95
N LEU A 20 2.07 -6.33 -7.09
CA LEU A 20 2.09 -7.23 -5.91
C LEU A 20 1.84 -8.69 -6.26
N GLY A 21 1.08 -8.96 -7.33
CA GLY A 21 0.87 -10.32 -7.84
C GLY A 21 2.16 -10.95 -8.39
N GLU A 22 3.00 -10.15 -9.04
CA GLU A 22 4.32 -10.58 -9.54
C GLU A 22 5.30 -10.87 -8.37
N VAL A 23 5.22 -10.09 -7.29
CA VAL A 23 6.01 -10.34 -6.07
C VAL A 23 5.74 -11.71 -5.46
N ILE A 24 4.51 -12.23 -5.52
CA ILE A 24 4.20 -13.58 -4.98
C ILE A 24 4.91 -14.66 -5.79
N ALA A 25 4.99 -14.50 -7.12
CA ALA A 25 5.65 -15.46 -7.99
C ALA A 25 7.17 -15.52 -7.73
N ASP A 26 7.78 -14.37 -7.49
CA ASP A 26 9.22 -14.23 -7.24
C ASP A 26 9.62 -14.53 -5.78
N ALA A 27 8.76 -14.14 -4.84
CA ALA A 27 9.01 -14.21 -3.41
C ALA A 27 7.83 -14.85 -2.64
N PRO A 28 7.61 -16.18 -2.77
CA PRO A 28 6.46 -16.86 -2.16
C PRO A 28 6.43 -16.76 -0.63
N ARG A 29 7.59 -16.58 0.01
CA ARG A 29 7.72 -16.28 1.46
C ARG A 29 6.94 -15.04 1.91
N LEU A 30 6.68 -14.09 1.00
CA LEU A 30 5.98 -12.84 1.27
C LEU A 30 4.46 -12.93 1.04
N THR A 31 3.93 -14.11 0.69
CA THR A 31 2.51 -14.31 0.39
C THR A 31 1.59 -13.74 1.47
N HIS A 32 1.87 -14.01 2.75
CA HIS A 32 1.05 -13.50 3.85
C HIS A 32 1.10 -11.97 3.96
N SER A 33 2.28 -11.37 3.76
CA SER A 33 2.45 -9.91 3.78
C SER A 33 1.71 -9.24 2.61
N VAL A 34 1.76 -9.85 1.42
CA VAL A 34 1.02 -9.37 0.24
C VAL A 34 -0.49 -9.47 0.45
N GLN A 35 -1.00 -10.59 0.97
CA GLN A 35 -2.42 -10.75 1.27
C GLN A 35 -2.92 -9.75 2.33
N ALA A 36 -2.09 -9.45 3.33
CA ALA A 36 -2.39 -8.44 4.33
C ALA A 36 -2.47 -7.03 3.70
N LEU A 37 -1.54 -6.70 2.80
CA LEU A 37 -1.56 -5.44 2.05
C LEU A 37 -2.80 -5.33 1.15
N GLU A 38 -3.19 -6.39 0.44
CA GLU A 38 -4.40 -6.35 -0.40
C GLU A 38 -5.68 -6.18 0.44
N SER A 39 -5.74 -6.80 1.61
CA SER A 39 -6.86 -6.63 2.54
C SER A 39 -6.93 -5.22 3.11
N ASP A 40 -5.79 -4.64 3.47
CA ASP A 40 -5.69 -3.25 3.92
C ASP A 40 -6.07 -2.26 2.81
N ARG A 41 -5.63 -2.51 1.56
CA ARG A 41 -6.01 -1.72 0.38
C ARG A 41 -7.52 -1.71 0.16
N ARG A 42 -8.18 -2.87 0.30
CA ARG A 42 -9.66 -2.95 0.20
C ARG A 42 -10.34 -2.13 1.30
N ALA A 43 -9.83 -2.18 2.53
CA ALA A 43 -10.37 -1.38 3.63
C ALA A 43 -10.16 0.13 3.43
N LEU A 44 -9.02 0.53 2.86
CA LEU A 44 -8.73 1.92 2.49
C LEU A 44 -9.65 2.41 1.37
N LEU A 45 -9.87 1.59 0.34
CA LEU A 45 -10.78 1.92 -0.76
C LEU A 45 -12.19 2.18 -0.23
N ALA A 46 -12.70 1.28 0.64
CA ALA A 46 -14.00 1.48 1.27
C ALA A 46 -14.08 2.78 2.08
N ALA A 47 -13.02 3.12 2.83
CA ALA A 47 -12.96 4.34 3.64
C ALA A 47 -12.88 5.62 2.79
N VAL A 48 -12.15 5.60 1.66
CA VAL A 48 -12.11 6.71 0.71
C VAL A 48 -13.48 6.89 0.04
N THR A 49 -14.12 5.81 -0.40
CA THR A 49 -15.43 5.86 -1.05
C THR A 49 -16.55 6.32 -0.12
N SER A 50 -16.45 6.07 1.19
CA SER A 50 -17.43 6.58 2.16
C SER A 50 -17.41 8.10 2.35
N ALA A 51 -16.44 8.80 1.75
CA ALA A 51 -16.11 10.22 1.92
C ALA A 51 -15.82 10.63 3.38
N PRO A 52 -14.68 11.28 3.67
CA PRO A 52 -14.42 11.74 5.03
C PRO A 52 -15.43 12.82 5.41
N ALA A 53 -16.19 12.59 6.48
CA ALA A 53 -17.20 13.54 6.97
C ALA A 53 -16.58 14.77 7.66
N ASP A 54 -15.38 14.62 8.22
CA ASP A 54 -14.71 15.62 9.05
C ASP A 54 -13.19 15.59 8.84
N ARG A 55 -12.53 16.72 9.13
CA ARG A 55 -11.08 16.90 9.00
C ARG A 55 -10.25 15.86 9.75
N HIS A 56 -10.68 15.44 10.94
CA HIS A 56 -9.98 14.42 11.72
C HIS A 56 -10.00 13.06 11.01
N THR A 57 -11.11 12.71 10.36
CA THR A 57 -11.23 11.49 9.56
C THR A 57 -10.36 11.57 8.31
N GLU A 58 -10.27 12.74 7.70
CA GLU A 58 -9.37 13.01 6.56
C GLU A 58 -7.89 12.81 6.94
N GLU A 59 -7.46 13.36 8.07
CA GLU A 59 -6.09 13.23 8.58
C GLU A 59 -5.74 11.78 8.94
N GLN A 60 -6.67 11.05 9.58
CA GLN A 60 -6.50 9.62 9.84
C GLN A 60 -6.39 8.81 8.55
N LEU A 61 -7.20 9.14 7.54
CA LEU A 61 -7.16 8.46 6.24
C LEU A 61 -5.83 8.71 5.53
N ALA A 62 -5.34 9.94 5.52
CA ALA A 62 -4.03 10.30 4.97
C ALA A 62 -2.88 9.54 5.68
N HIS A 63 -2.96 9.42 7.01
CA HIS A 63 -1.97 8.65 7.78
C HIS A 63 -1.99 7.16 7.40
N ARG A 64 -3.17 6.56 7.28
CA ARG A 64 -3.32 5.16 6.88
C ARG A 64 -2.83 4.91 5.45
N LEU A 65 -3.12 5.80 4.50
CA LEU A 65 -2.61 5.74 3.12
C LEU A 65 -1.07 5.82 3.09
N THR A 66 -0.50 6.72 3.89
CA THR A 66 0.97 6.85 4.01
C THR A 66 1.59 5.58 4.58
N ALA A 67 1.03 5.04 5.66
CA ALA A 67 1.50 3.79 6.26
C ALA A 67 1.38 2.60 5.31
N HIS A 68 0.29 2.53 4.54
CA HIS A 68 0.11 1.51 3.50
C HIS A 68 1.21 1.59 2.44
N ARG A 69 1.50 2.79 1.93
CA ARG A 69 2.57 3.01 0.96
C ARG A 69 3.94 2.57 1.50
N GLN A 70 4.24 2.90 2.76
CA GLN A 70 5.50 2.49 3.40
C GLN A 70 5.62 0.97 3.51
N ARG A 71 4.55 0.28 3.93
CA ARG A 71 4.54 -1.20 4.02
C ARG A 71 4.67 -1.85 2.64
N THR A 72 4.04 -1.29 1.62
CA THR A 72 4.21 -1.76 0.24
C THR A 72 5.65 -1.61 -0.22
N ALA A 73 6.31 -0.49 0.10
CA ALA A 73 7.73 -0.30 -0.20
C ALA A 73 8.63 -1.29 0.55
N ASP A 74 8.33 -1.60 1.82
CA ASP A 74 9.05 -2.62 2.60
C ASP A 74 8.93 -4.01 1.99
N VAL A 75 7.71 -4.43 1.60
CA VAL A 75 7.50 -5.72 0.93
C VAL A 75 8.22 -5.80 -0.41
N LEU A 76 8.18 -4.72 -1.21
CA LEU A 76 8.95 -4.66 -2.47
C LEU A 76 10.46 -4.74 -2.19
N TYR A 77 10.95 -4.03 -1.17
CA TYR A 77 12.35 -4.09 -0.76
C TYR A 77 12.74 -5.50 -0.31
N GLN A 78 11.88 -6.21 0.43
CA GLN A 78 12.14 -7.61 0.82
C GLN A 78 12.08 -8.59 -0.34
N ALA A 79 11.26 -8.31 -1.36
CA ALA A 79 11.16 -9.13 -2.56
C ALA A 79 12.48 -9.08 -3.33
N TYR A 80 12.93 -7.87 -3.67
CA TYR A 80 14.14 -7.63 -4.46
C TYR A 80 15.45 -7.62 -3.65
N GLY A 81 15.39 -7.34 -2.35
CA GLY A 81 16.56 -7.29 -1.47
C GLY A 81 17.18 -8.66 -1.20
N VAL A 82 16.39 -9.73 -1.35
CA VAL A 82 16.92 -11.11 -1.33
C VAL A 82 17.67 -11.43 -2.63
N ASP A 83 17.33 -10.77 -3.75
CA ASP A 83 18.04 -10.92 -5.03
C ASP A 83 19.44 -10.24 -5.01
N LEU A 84 19.68 -9.32 -4.06
CA LEU A 84 21.00 -8.73 -3.79
C LEU A 84 21.85 -9.55 -2.79
N GLY A 85 21.32 -10.65 -2.25
CA GLY A 85 21.95 -11.48 -1.22
C GLY A 85 22.67 -12.73 -1.75
N GLY A 86 23.05 -12.73 -3.02
CA GLY A 86 23.68 -13.86 -3.70
C GLY A 86 25.20 -13.80 -3.85
N GLU A 87 25.96 -13.28 -2.88
CA GLU A 87 27.40 -13.59 -2.77
C GLU A 87 27.95 -13.35 -1.35
N THR A 88 28.09 -14.42 -0.57
CA THR A 88 29.28 -14.70 0.26
C THR A 88 29.40 -16.21 0.47
#